data_AF-A0A316T719-F1
#
_entry.id   AF-A0A316T719-F1
#
_cell.length_a   1.000
_cell.length_b   1.000
_cell.length_c   1.000
_cell.angle_alpha   90.00
_cell.angle_beta   90.00
_cell.angle_gamma   90.00
#
_symmetry.space_group_name_H-M   'P 1'
#
loop_
_entity.id
_entity.type
_entity.pdbx_description
1 polymer ?
#
loop_
_entity_poly.entity_id
_entity_poly.type
_entity_poly.pdbx_seq_one_letter_code
_entity_poly.pdbx_strand_id
1 'polypeptide(L)'
;MKRILGSWSGMRNYLEQEMLADSLKGRVQYFCNSFRKTYGFELIEIRVDGRARKRFSWQTTAFQHYREKQKQCHDYTPRDAWTEFHKFIRLPVEEREEFTDEEFCEALKIYRSLSIQESLYHSNPIVRMFAILDRRVGKRSLLKLSQQIQKQPHWLQYFYCLRLKAEHLYLNEYPLPR
;
A
#
# COMPACT_ATOMS: atom_id res chain seq x y z
N MET A 1 9.20 16.17 0.51
CA MET A 1 8.01 15.71 1.26
C MET A 1 8.05 16.21 2.70
N LYS A 2 7.04 16.97 3.15
CA LYS A 2 6.87 17.28 4.59
C LYS A 2 6.64 15.96 5.32
N ARG A 3 7.57 15.58 6.19
CA ARG A 3 7.49 14.33 6.94
C ARG A 3 6.30 14.38 7.89
N ILE A 4 5.36 13.45 7.74
CA ILE A 4 4.04 13.49 8.39
C ILE A 4 4.13 13.32 9.91
N LEU A 5 5.29 12.87 10.40
CA LEU A 5 5.64 12.74 11.82
C LEU A 5 7.10 13.19 12.08
N GLY A 6 7.56 14.23 11.36
CA GLY A 6 8.89 14.84 11.54
C GLY A 6 10.09 14.01 11.05
N SER A 7 10.01 12.68 11.10
CA SER A 7 11.05 11.73 10.66
C SER A 7 10.46 10.44 10.07
N TRP A 8 11.25 9.70 9.29
CA TRP A 8 10.90 8.33 8.88
C TRP A 8 10.73 7.42 10.10
N SER A 9 11.63 7.53 11.08
CA SER A 9 11.56 6.76 12.33
C SER A 9 10.25 7.01 13.08
N GLY A 10 9.77 8.26 13.11
CA GLY A 10 8.47 8.60 13.71
C GLY A 10 7.29 7.97 12.95
N MET A 11 7.30 8.02 11.61
CA MET A 11 6.28 7.34 10.80
C MET A 11 6.29 5.83 11.01
N ARG A 12 7.47 5.23 11.07
CA ARG A 12 7.64 3.80 11.33
C ARG A 12 7.15 3.42 12.73
N ASN A 13 7.49 4.20 13.75
CA ASN A 13 7.01 3.97 15.12
C ASN A 13 5.47 4.00 15.18
N TYR A 14 4.87 5.03 14.60
CA TYR A 14 3.41 5.15 14.54
C TYR A 14 2.76 3.95 13.83
N LEU A 15 3.29 3.56 12.67
CA LEU A 15 2.72 2.46 11.88
C LEU A 15 2.93 1.10 12.52
N GLU A 16 4.12 0.79 13.07
CA GLU A 16 4.47 -0.55 13.57
C GLU A 16 4.14 -0.76 15.05
N GLN A 17 4.26 0.29 15.89
CA GLN A 17 4.13 0.16 17.34
C GLN A 17 2.77 0.65 17.84
N GLU A 18 2.31 1.79 17.32
CA GLU A 18 1.10 2.44 17.82
C GLU A 18 -0.17 1.93 17.12
N MET A 19 -0.14 1.76 15.80
CA MET A 19 -1.34 1.43 15.01
C MET A 19 -1.43 -0.04 14.61
N LEU A 20 -0.29 -0.73 14.41
CA LEU A 20 -0.32 -2.11 13.93
C LEU A 20 -1.04 -3.03 14.91
N ALA A 21 -1.90 -3.90 14.37
CA ALA A 21 -2.51 -4.94 15.17
C ALA A 21 -1.50 -5.87 15.83
N ASP A 22 -1.79 -6.27 17.07
CA ASP A 22 -0.85 -7.05 17.89
C ASP A 22 -0.47 -8.38 17.23
N SER A 23 -1.41 -9.05 16.55
CA SER A 23 -1.16 -10.28 15.79
C SER A 23 -0.27 -10.11 14.55
N LEU A 24 0.02 -8.87 14.15
CA LEU A 24 0.88 -8.53 13.02
C LEU A 24 2.23 -7.93 13.46
N LYS A 25 2.40 -7.60 14.75
CA LYS A 25 3.66 -7.06 15.28
C LYS A 25 4.82 -8.04 15.04
N GLY A 26 5.95 -7.51 14.59
CA GLY A 26 7.12 -8.31 14.18
C GLY A 26 7.00 -8.96 12.79
N ARG A 27 5.78 -9.16 12.26
CA ARG A 27 5.55 -9.75 10.94
C ARG A 27 5.46 -8.70 9.84
N VAL A 28 4.70 -7.63 10.07
CA VAL A 28 4.55 -6.51 9.13
C VAL A 28 5.54 -5.41 9.50
N GLN A 29 6.34 -4.98 8.53
CA GLN A 29 7.39 -3.98 8.72
C GLN A 29 7.40 -2.99 7.56
N TYR A 30 7.70 -1.73 7.87
CA TYR A 30 7.83 -0.64 6.92
C TYR A 30 9.30 -0.25 6.79
N PHE A 31 9.79 -0.22 5.55
CA PHE A 31 11.15 0.19 5.21
C PHE A 31 11.11 1.40 4.29
N CYS A 32 12.12 2.28 4.40
CA CYS A 32 12.31 3.40 3.49
C CYS A 32 13.79 3.56 3.18
N ASN A 33 14.12 3.50 1.90
CA ASN A 33 15.40 3.91 1.38
C ASN A 33 15.24 5.27 0.71
N SER A 34 15.92 6.28 1.24
CA SER A 34 15.78 7.66 0.76
C SER A 34 16.84 7.98 -0.29
N PHE A 35 16.38 8.28 -1.50
CA PHE A 35 17.21 8.74 -2.61
C PHE A 35 17.02 10.23 -2.89
N ARG A 36 16.39 10.96 -1.96
CA ARG A 36 15.97 12.35 -2.17
C ARG A 36 17.08 13.29 -2.58
N LYS A 37 18.28 13.14 -2.00
CA LYS A 37 19.42 14.02 -2.29
C LYS A 37 19.88 13.91 -3.75
N THR A 38 19.74 12.75 -4.37
CA THR A 38 20.28 12.48 -5.70
C THR A 38 19.19 12.47 -6.77
N TYR A 39 18.04 11.86 -6.47
CA TYR A 39 16.99 11.58 -7.45
C TYR A 39 15.59 12.06 -7.04
N GLY A 40 15.44 12.69 -5.87
CA GLY A 40 14.18 13.31 -5.44
C GLY A 40 13.11 12.37 -4.85
N PHE A 41 13.26 11.04 -4.94
CA PHE A 41 12.26 10.07 -4.49
C PHE A 41 12.69 9.24 -3.27
N GLU A 42 11.73 8.52 -2.70
CA GLU A 42 11.95 7.46 -1.71
C GLU A 42 11.47 6.11 -2.25
N LEU A 43 12.09 5.03 -1.80
CA LEU A 43 11.57 3.67 -1.97
C LEU A 43 11.02 3.21 -0.62
N ILE A 44 9.70 3.18 -0.50
CA ILE A 44 9.01 2.66 0.67
C ILE A 44 8.57 1.24 0.37
N GLU A 45 8.89 0.30 1.26
CA GLU A 45 8.47 -1.10 1.15
C GLU A 45 7.69 -1.53 2.37
N ILE A 46 6.57 -2.21 2.14
CA ILE A 46 5.85 -2.96 3.16
C ILE A 46 6.28 -4.41 3.04
N ARG A 47 6.93 -4.91 4.08
CA ARG A 47 7.41 -6.27 4.16
C ARG A 47 6.53 -7.08 5.10
N VAL A 48 6.29 -8.32 4.72
CA VAL A 48 5.58 -9.31 5.54
C VAL A 48 6.45 -10.55 5.63
N ASP A 49 6.80 -10.93 6.85
CA ASP A 49 7.71 -12.05 7.15
C ASP A 49 9.03 -11.93 6.35
N GLY A 50 9.61 -10.72 6.36
CA GLY A 50 10.86 -10.37 5.69
C GLY A 50 10.77 -10.14 4.17
N ARG A 51 9.64 -10.42 3.51
CA ARG A 51 9.47 -10.29 2.05
C ARG A 51 8.69 -9.03 1.69
N ALA A 52 9.19 -8.26 0.71
CA ALA A 52 8.47 -7.11 0.17
C ALA A 52 7.17 -7.55 -0.52
N ARG A 53 6.03 -7.01 -0.05
CA ARG A 53 4.69 -7.29 -0.59
C ARG A 53 4.09 -6.10 -1.31
N LYS A 54 4.46 -4.88 -0.95
CA LYS A 54 4.12 -3.68 -1.70
C LYS A 54 5.25 -2.67 -1.66
N ARG A 55 5.46 -1.97 -2.78
CA ARG A 55 6.43 -0.89 -2.93
C ARG A 55 5.72 0.39 -3.31
N PHE A 56 6.22 1.51 -2.82
CA PHE A 56 5.80 2.86 -3.15
C PHE A 56 7.05 3.66 -3.51
N SER A 57 7.15 4.06 -4.78
CA SER A 57 8.26 4.87 -5.26
C SER A 57 7.92 5.42 -6.64
N TRP A 58 8.26 6.68 -6.88
CA TRP A 58 8.18 7.24 -8.23
C TRP A 58 8.88 6.36 -9.27
N GLN A 59 10.10 5.89 -8.95
CA GLN A 59 10.93 5.14 -9.89
C GLN A 59 10.36 3.73 -10.15
N THR A 60 9.93 3.00 -9.11
CA THR A 60 9.36 1.66 -9.31
C THR A 60 8.07 1.73 -10.09
N THR A 61 7.23 2.74 -9.82
CA THR A 61 5.97 2.95 -10.52
C THR A 61 6.21 3.28 -12.00
N ALA A 62 7.16 4.15 -12.32
CA ALA A 62 7.54 4.45 -13.70
C ALA A 62 8.04 3.21 -14.44
N PHE A 63 8.91 2.42 -13.78
CA PHE A 63 9.46 1.20 -14.36
C PHE A 63 8.40 0.13 -14.62
N GLN A 64 7.48 -0.08 -13.67
CA GLN A 64 6.39 -1.05 -13.83
C GLN A 64 5.42 -0.63 -14.92
N HIS A 65 5.05 0.65 -14.97
CA HIS A 65 4.23 1.19 -16.05
C HIS A 65 4.87 0.95 -17.42
N TYR A 66 6.17 1.26 -17.55
CA TYR A 66 6.94 1.02 -18.76
C TYR A 66 6.92 -0.45 -19.18
N ARG A 67 7.17 -1.37 -18.24
CA ARG A 67 7.17 -2.82 -18.53
C ARG A 67 5.80 -3.33 -18.98
N GLU A 68 4.72 -2.88 -18.34
CA GLU A 68 3.37 -3.28 -18.75
C GLU A 68 3.03 -2.75 -20.15
N LYS A 69 3.44 -1.52 -20.48
CA LYS A 69 3.27 -0.97 -21.83
C LYS A 69 4.10 -1.70 -22.88
N GLN A 70 5.34 -2.07 -22.57
CA GLN A 70 6.16 -2.89 -23.48
C GLN A 70 5.57 -4.27 -23.77
N LYS A 71 4.88 -4.90 -22.81
CA LYS A 71 4.17 -6.17 -23.05
C LYS A 71 3.01 -6.01 -24.05
N GLN A 72 2.40 -4.82 -24.11
CA GLN A 72 1.27 -4.50 -24.99
C GLN A 72 1.73 -4.01 -26.36
N CYS A 73 2.83 -3.27 -26.41
CA CYS A 73 3.40 -2.69 -27.63
C CYS A 73 4.93 -2.84 -27.62
N HIS A 74 5.46 -3.69 -28.49
CA HIS A 74 6.89 -3.97 -28.54
C HIS A 74 7.73 -2.76 -29.00
N ASP A 75 7.15 -1.87 -29.81
CA ASP A 75 7.81 -0.66 -30.32
C ASP A 75 7.74 0.53 -29.34
N TYR A 76 7.30 0.28 -28.10
CA TYR A 76 7.20 1.31 -27.07
C TYR A 76 8.58 1.80 -26.63
N THR A 77 8.91 3.05 -26.97
CA THR A 77 10.23 3.61 -26.74
C THR A 77 10.37 4.24 -25.35
N PRO A 78 11.60 4.38 -24.82
CA PRO A 78 11.86 5.17 -23.61
C PRO A 78 11.40 6.63 -23.70
N ARG A 79 11.25 7.20 -24.91
CA ARG A 79 10.75 8.57 -25.10
C ARG A 79 9.25 8.66 -24.83
N ASP A 80 8.49 7.68 -25.29
CA ASP A 80 7.04 7.58 -25.06
C ASP A 80 6.72 7.29 -23.59
N ALA A 81 7.63 6.58 -22.92
CA ALA A 81 7.56 6.21 -21.51
C ALA A 81 7.22 7.39 -20.59
N TRP A 82 7.88 8.53 -20.78
CA TRP A 82 7.73 9.66 -19.86
C TRP A 82 6.36 10.31 -19.97
N THR A 83 5.91 10.59 -21.19
CA THR A 83 4.61 11.22 -21.45
C THR A 83 3.46 10.34 -20.97
N GLU A 84 3.50 9.05 -21.28
CA GLU A 84 2.46 8.11 -20.84
C GLU A 84 2.50 7.85 -19.34
N PHE A 85 3.69 7.84 -18.72
CA PHE A 85 3.79 7.75 -17.27
C PHE A 85 3.16 8.97 -16.59
N HIS A 86 3.36 10.18 -17.12
CA HIS A 86 2.69 11.40 -16.63
C HIS A 86 1.16 11.34 -16.78
N LYS A 87 0.65 10.68 -17.83
CA LYS A 87 -0.80 10.42 -17.95
C LYS A 87 -1.26 9.39 -16.91
N PHE A 88 -0.48 8.33 -16.71
CA PHE A 88 -0.78 7.27 -15.77
C PHE A 88 -0.89 7.79 -14.33
N ILE A 89 0.07 8.58 -13.84
CA ILE A 89 0.02 9.12 -12.47
C ILE A 89 -1.15 10.10 -12.26
N ARG A 90 -1.73 10.67 -13.33
CA ARG A 90 -2.92 11.52 -13.27
C ARG A 90 -4.21 10.72 -13.19
N LEU A 91 -4.16 9.41 -13.43
CA LEU A 91 -5.33 8.55 -13.22
C LEU A 91 -5.68 8.51 -11.72
N PRO A 92 -6.98 8.38 -11.40
CA PRO A 92 -7.43 8.18 -10.03
C PRO A 92 -6.65 7.04 -9.32
N VAL A 93 -6.36 7.21 -8.04
CA VAL A 93 -5.58 6.23 -7.25
C VAL A 93 -6.29 4.89 -7.13
N GLU A 94 -7.61 4.90 -7.18
CA GLU A 94 -8.48 3.73 -7.13
C GLU A 94 -8.43 2.87 -8.41
N GLU A 95 -8.01 3.45 -9.53
CA GLU A 95 -7.90 2.76 -10.83
C GLU A 95 -6.49 2.17 -11.06
N ARG A 96 -5.58 2.33 -10.10
CA ARG A 96 -4.17 1.98 -10.26
C ARG A 96 -3.72 0.86 -9.35
N GLU A 97 -2.73 0.12 -9.86
CA GLU A 97 -2.03 -0.93 -9.13
C GLU A 97 -0.70 -0.45 -8.56
N GLU A 98 -0.09 0.63 -9.06
CA GLU A 98 1.22 1.15 -8.64
C GLU A 98 1.16 2.61 -8.18
N PHE A 99 1.98 2.94 -7.18
CA PHE A 99 1.89 4.18 -6.41
C PHE A 99 3.24 4.76 -6.05
N THR A 100 3.31 6.08 -5.98
CA THR A 100 4.53 6.82 -5.64
C THR A 100 4.73 6.91 -4.12
N ASP A 101 5.93 7.27 -3.69
CA ASP A 101 6.22 7.54 -2.27
C ASP A 101 5.41 8.74 -1.74
N GLU A 102 5.13 9.73 -2.60
CA GLU A 102 4.28 10.88 -2.29
C GLU A 102 2.85 10.44 -1.99
N GLU A 103 2.28 9.56 -2.80
CA GLU A 103 0.93 9.03 -2.61
C GLU A 103 0.80 8.19 -1.34
N PHE A 104 1.83 7.42 -0.99
CA PHE A 104 1.88 6.72 0.30
C PHE A 104 1.76 7.70 1.46
N CYS A 105 2.46 8.83 1.38
CA CYS A 105 2.47 9.82 2.43
C CYS A 105 1.17 10.62 2.47
N GLU A 106 0.63 11.06 1.34
CA GLU A 106 -0.70 11.69 1.34
C GLU A 106 -1.77 10.75 1.89
N ALA A 107 -1.75 9.46 1.53
CA ALA A 107 -2.64 8.47 2.12
C ALA A 107 -2.45 8.32 3.63
N LEU A 108 -1.21 8.37 4.13
CA LEU A 108 -0.93 8.34 5.58
C LEU A 108 -1.48 9.57 6.30
N LYS A 109 -1.44 10.77 5.68
CA LYS A 109 -2.08 11.97 6.26
C LYS A 109 -3.59 11.79 6.35
N ILE A 110 -4.21 11.34 5.26
CA ILE A 110 -5.66 11.11 5.19
C ILE A 110 -6.08 10.11 6.26
N TYR A 111 -5.43 8.94 6.30
CA TYR A 111 -5.69 7.90 7.30
C TYR A 111 -5.60 8.43 8.74
N ARG A 112 -4.62 9.29 9.05
CA ARG A 112 -4.47 9.88 10.39
C ARG A 112 -5.57 10.88 10.76
N SER A 113 -6.22 11.48 9.77
CA SER A 113 -7.29 12.46 9.97
C SER A 113 -8.69 11.83 10.03
N LEU A 114 -8.83 10.56 9.65
CA LEU A 114 -10.10 9.86 9.58
C LEU A 114 -10.31 8.94 10.78
N SER A 115 -11.58 8.67 11.07
CA SER A 115 -11.91 7.53 11.94
C SER A 115 -11.50 6.21 11.27
N ILE A 116 -11.35 5.15 12.08
CA ILE A 116 -11.04 3.83 11.53
C ILE A 116 -12.16 3.33 10.62
N GLN A 117 -13.42 3.64 10.93
CA GLN A 117 -14.56 3.24 10.11
C GLN A 117 -14.52 3.93 8.74
N GLU A 118 -14.28 5.25 8.69
CA GLU A 118 -14.15 5.97 7.41
C GLU A 118 -12.96 5.45 6.61
N SER A 119 -11.83 5.17 7.27
CA SER A 119 -10.63 4.67 6.61
C SER A 119 -10.83 3.29 5.95
N LEU A 120 -11.65 2.41 6.53
CA LEU A 120 -11.94 1.08 5.96
C LEU A 120 -12.74 1.13 4.65
N TYR A 121 -13.52 2.18 4.44
CA TYR A 121 -14.38 2.36 3.25
C TYR A 121 -13.94 3.51 2.35
N HIS A 122 -12.77 4.12 2.63
CA HIS A 122 -12.24 5.22 1.86
C HIS A 122 -11.92 4.79 0.41
N SER A 123 -12.09 5.67 -0.58
CA SER A 123 -11.85 5.37 -2.00
C SER A 123 -10.40 5.04 -2.31
N ASN A 124 -9.45 5.74 -1.68
CA ASN A 124 -8.01 5.48 -1.82
C ASN A 124 -7.62 4.11 -1.21
N PRO A 125 -7.11 3.15 -2.00
CA PRO A 125 -6.78 1.80 -1.53
C PRO A 125 -5.59 1.76 -0.55
N ILE A 126 -4.69 2.74 -0.59
CA ILE A 126 -3.58 2.86 0.37
C ILE A 126 -4.11 3.22 1.76
N VAL A 127 -5.15 4.06 1.84
CA VAL A 127 -5.83 4.38 3.12
C VAL A 127 -6.47 3.12 3.69
N ARG A 128 -7.16 2.33 2.85
CA ARG A 128 -7.75 1.05 3.27
C ARG A 128 -6.70 0.03 3.72
N MET A 129 -5.52 0.02 3.10
CA MET A 129 -4.39 -0.80 3.53
C MET A 129 -3.93 -0.45 4.95
N PHE A 130 -3.78 0.84 5.29
CA PHE A 130 -3.49 1.22 6.67
C PHE A 130 -4.60 0.79 7.62
N ALA A 131 -5.85 1.03 7.22
CA ALA A 131 -7.02 0.68 8.02
C ALA A 131 -7.10 -0.82 8.32
N ILE A 132 -6.92 -1.70 7.32
CA ILE A 132 -7.04 -3.15 7.54
C ILE A 132 -5.93 -3.71 8.44
N LEU A 133 -4.76 -3.08 8.49
CA LEU A 133 -3.63 -3.46 9.35
C LEU A 133 -3.75 -2.90 10.78
N ASP A 134 -4.68 -1.98 11.01
CA ASP A 134 -4.85 -1.28 12.27
C ASP A 134 -5.43 -2.16 13.38
N ARG A 135 -4.88 -2.06 14.59
CA ARG A 135 -5.34 -2.71 15.82
C ARG A 135 -6.75 -2.32 16.25
N ARG A 136 -7.21 -1.12 15.85
CA ARG A 136 -8.56 -0.60 16.14
C ARG A 136 -9.66 -1.37 15.40
N VAL A 137 -9.32 -2.15 14.37
CA VAL A 137 -10.28 -2.98 13.64
C VAL A 137 -10.57 -4.26 14.40
N GLY A 138 -11.77 -4.36 14.95
CA GLY A 138 -12.24 -5.55 15.67
C GLY A 138 -12.59 -6.72 14.75
N LYS A 139 -12.56 -7.95 15.31
CA LYS A 139 -12.84 -9.21 14.61
C LYS A 139 -14.18 -9.24 13.87
N ARG A 140 -15.24 -8.65 14.46
CA ARG A 140 -16.57 -8.55 13.83
C ARG A 140 -16.52 -7.72 12.54
N SER A 141 -15.75 -6.64 12.51
CA SER A 141 -15.56 -5.82 11.30
C SER A 141 -14.74 -6.56 10.25
N LEU A 142 -13.68 -7.27 10.65
CA LEU A 142 -12.89 -8.11 9.73
C LEU A 142 -13.74 -9.17 9.04
N LEU A 143 -14.63 -9.85 9.77
CA LEU A 143 -15.55 -10.84 9.21
C LEU A 143 -16.57 -10.23 8.24
N LYS A 144 -17.02 -8.99 8.45
CA LYS A 144 -17.87 -8.30 7.47
C LYS A 144 -17.07 -7.94 6.21
N LEU A 145 -15.84 -7.49 6.39
CA LEU A 145 -14.94 -7.10 5.29
C LEU A 145 -14.46 -8.30 4.46
N SER A 146 -14.47 -9.52 5.02
CA SER A 146 -14.08 -10.73 4.27
C SER A 146 -14.95 -10.94 3.03
N GLN A 147 -16.23 -10.58 3.10
CA GLN A 147 -17.19 -10.65 1.99
C GLN A 147 -16.88 -9.67 0.86
N GLN A 148 -16.01 -8.68 1.09
CA GLN A 148 -15.65 -7.64 0.13
C GLN A 148 -14.22 -7.75 -0.38
N ILE A 149 -13.48 -8.81 0.00
CA ILE A 149 -12.08 -9.00 -0.40
C ILE A 149 -11.94 -9.02 -1.92
N GLN A 150 -12.78 -9.79 -2.63
CA GLN A 150 -12.70 -9.90 -4.10
C GLN A 150 -12.92 -8.56 -4.83
N LYS A 151 -13.55 -7.58 -4.16
CA LYS A 151 -13.76 -6.24 -4.71
C LYS A 151 -12.57 -5.30 -4.50
N GLN A 152 -11.58 -5.70 -3.70
CA GLN A 152 -10.37 -4.92 -3.48
C GLN A 152 -9.36 -5.13 -4.63
N PRO A 153 -8.49 -4.15 -4.91
CA PRO A 153 -7.34 -4.34 -5.80
C PRO A 153 -6.53 -5.57 -5.41
N HIS A 154 -6.00 -6.30 -6.39
CA HIS A 154 -5.38 -7.61 -6.16
C HIS A 154 -4.25 -7.54 -5.11
N TRP A 155 -3.42 -6.49 -5.17
CA TRP A 155 -2.37 -6.27 -4.19
C TRP A 155 -2.89 -6.06 -2.75
N LEU A 156 -4.07 -5.45 -2.60
CA LEU A 156 -4.67 -5.13 -1.30
C LEU A 156 -5.34 -6.36 -0.68
N GLN A 157 -5.89 -7.28 -1.49
CA GLN A 157 -6.48 -8.54 -1.03
C GLN A 157 -5.51 -9.33 -0.15
N TYR A 158 -4.21 -9.31 -0.48
CA TYR A 158 -3.18 -9.94 0.33
C TYR A 158 -3.20 -9.47 1.79
N PHE A 159 -3.33 -8.17 2.04
CA PHE A 159 -3.32 -7.61 3.40
C PHE A 159 -4.60 -7.91 4.18
N TYR A 160 -5.75 -7.96 3.50
CA TYR A 160 -7.02 -8.42 4.11
C TYR A 160 -6.90 -9.87 4.56
N CYS A 161 -6.42 -10.74 3.67
CA CYS A 161 -6.18 -12.14 3.96
C CYS A 161 -5.14 -12.31 5.08
N LEU A 162 -4.03 -11.59 5.03
CA LEU A 162 -3.01 -11.60 6.10
C LEU A 162 -3.62 -11.28 7.46
N ARG A 163 -4.43 -10.21 7.53
CA ARG A 163 -5.10 -9.77 8.76
C ARG A 163 -6.05 -10.84 9.30
N LEU A 164 -6.88 -11.44 8.44
CA LEU A 164 -7.80 -12.52 8.82
C LEU A 164 -7.05 -13.75 9.32
N LYS A 165 -5.95 -14.16 8.68
CA LYS A 165 -5.12 -15.29 9.15
C LYS A 165 -4.54 -15.03 10.54
N ALA A 166 -3.98 -13.83 10.72
CA ALA A 166 -3.34 -13.45 11.98
C ALA A 166 -4.32 -13.46 13.16
N GLU A 167 -5.62 -13.27 12.89
CA GLU A 167 -6.69 -13.31 13.91
C GLU A 167 -7.40 -14.67 14.02
N HIS A 168 -6.94 -15.69 13.29
CA HIS A 168 -7.56 -17.01 13.18
C HIS A 168 -9.01 -16.98 12.67
N LEU A 169 -9.31 -16.03 11.78
CA LEU A 169 -10.63 -15.82 11.16
C LEU A 169 -10.68 -16.33 9.72
N TYR A 170 -9.70 -17.15 9.32
CA TYR A 170 -9.58 -17.57 7.93
C TYR A 170 -10.67 -18.57 7.57
N LEU A 171 -11.53 -18.16 6.65
CA LEU A 171 -12.48 -19.04 5.97
C LEU A 171 -11.71 -19.68 4.81
N ASN A 172 -11.82 -21.01 4.64
CA ASN A 172 -11.08 -21.81 3.65
C ASN A 172 -11.26 -21.38 2.18
N GLU A 173 -12.06 -20.35 1.91
CA GLU A 173 -12.49 -19.91 0.57
C GLU A 173 -11.53 -18.89 -0.10
N TYR A 174 -10.51 -18.37 0.58
CA TYR A 174 -9.65 -17.31 0.03
C TYR A 174 -8.15 -17.61 0.21
N PRO A 175 -7.50 -18.48 -0.59
CA PRO A 175 -6.05 -18.70 -0.46
C PRO A 175 -5.28 -17.38 -0.64
N LEU A 176 -4.16 -17.21 0.09
CA LEU A 176 -3.28 -16.05 -0.16
C LEU A 176 -2.73 -16.17 -1.59
N PRO A 177 -2.75 -15.10 -2.39
CA PRO A 177 -2.02 -15.08 -3.66
C PRO A 177 -0.55 -15.45 -3.40
N ARG A 178 0.01 -16.35 -4.22
CA ARG A 178 1.40 -16.81 -4.06
C ARG A 178 2.39 -15.67 -4.29
#